data_AF-A0A849PIV9-F1
#
_entry.id   AF-A0A849PIV9-F1
#
_cell.length_a   1.000
_cell.length_b   1.000
_cell.length_c   1.000
_cell.angle_alpha   90.00
_cell.angle_beta   90.00
_cell.angle_gamma   90.00
#
_symmetry.space_group_name_H-M   'P 1'
#
loop_
_entity.id
_entity.type
_entity.pdbx_description
1 polymer ?
#
loop_
_entity_poly.entity_id
_entity_poly.type
_entity_poly.pdbx_seq_one_letter_code
_entity_poly.pdbx_strand_id
1 'polypeptide(L)' 'MTTAFRISGEILEYIKTGGWITIEETSGQVGIAPEKSIKILDFLSEFGFIEFDPDNTRIRITDLGERFLELPEI' A
#
# COMPACT_ATOMS: atom_id res chain seq x y z
N MET A 1 1.49 -13.29 -14.75
CA MET A 1 1.15 -11.87 -14.96
C MET A 1 0.49 -11.40 -13.68
N THR A 2 1.24 -10.78 -12.78
CA THR A 2 0.71 -10.26 -11.52
C THR A 2 0.04 -8.94 -11.83
N THR A 3 -1.29 -8.91 -11.79
CA THR A 3 -2.06 -7.70 -12.08
C THR A 3 -1.83 -6.67 -10.98
N ALA A 4 -1.68 -5.38 -11.32
CA ALA A 4 -1.47 -4.29 -10.36
C ALA A 4 -2.48 -4.31 -9.20
N PHE A 5 -3.73 -4.73 -9.47
CA PHE A 5 -4.78 -4.91 -8.47
C PHE A 5 -4.39 -5.87 -7.33
N ARG A 6 -3.78 -7.02 -7.66
CA ARG A 6 -3.35 -8.01 -6.66
C ARG A 6 -2.25 -7.45 -5.76
N ILE A 7 -1.30 -6.76 -6.38
CA ILE A 7 -0.19 -6.12 -5.67
C ILE A 7 -0.70 -5.02 -4.72
N SER A 8 -1.65 -4.20 -5.17
CA SER A 8 -2.29 -3.19 -4.32
C SER A 8 -2.97 -3.82 -3.10
N GLY A 9 -3.68 -4.94 -3.28
CA GLY A 9 -4.27 -5.69 -2.18
C GLY A 9 -3.23 -6.23 -1.19
N GLU A 10 -2.16 -6.86 -1.69
CA GLU A 10 -1.06 -7.39 -0.86
C GLU A 10 -0.35 -6.27 -0.07
N ILE A 11 -0.14 -5.09 -0.67
CA ILE A 11 0.41 -3.91 0.02
C ILE A 11 -0.53 -3.47 1.14
N LEU A 12 -1.81 -3.25 0.83
CA LEU A 12 -2.81 -2.79 1.79
C LEU A 12 -2.96 -3.78 2.96
N GLU A 13 -2.98 -5.08 2.68
CA GLU A 13 -3.04 -6.13 3.70
C GLU A 13 -1.80 -6.12 4.62
N TYR A 14 -0.61 -5.91 4.06
CA TYR A 14 0.63 -5.82 4.85
C TYR A 14 0.61 -4.61 5.80
N ILE A 15 0.23 -3.43 5.29
CA ILE A 15 0.20 -2.20 6.09
C ILE A 15 -0.99 -2.13 7.07
N LYS A 16 -2.01 -2.98 6.90
CA LYS A 16 -3.14 -3.13 7.84
C LYS A 16 -2.70 -3.55 9.24
N THR A 17 -1.50 -4.14 9.39
CA THR A 17 -0.96 -4.57 10.69
C THR A 17 -0.79 -3.44 11.71
N GLY A 18 -0.97 -2.18 11.30
CA GLY A 18 -1.23 -1.05 12.17
C GLY A 18 0.05 -0.30 12.51
N GLY A 19 0.28 0.81 11.82
CA GLY A 19 1.40 1.71 12.08
C GLY A 19 1.99 2.30 10.82
N TRP A 20 3.07 3.06 11.02
CA TRP A 20 3.90 3.58 9.95
C TRP A 20 4.91 2.52 9.52
N ILE A 21 4.90 2.16 8.24
CA ILE A 21 5.80 1.17 7.62
C ILE A 21 6.67 1.88 6.59
N THR A 22 7.95 1.52 6.49
CA THR A 22 8.81 2.13 5.46
C THR A 22 8.49 1.64 4.05
N ILE A 23 8.78 2.48 3.05
CA ILE A 23 8.65 2.10 1.64
C ILE A 23 9.56 0.92 1.29
N GLU A 24 10.73 0.82 1.94
CA GLU A 24 11.71 -0.26 1.76
C GLU A 24 11.19 -1.60 2.27
N GLU A 25 10.61 -1.64 3.48
CA GLU A 25 9.94 -2.82 4.04
C GLU A 25 8.81 -3.29 3.13
N THR A 26 7.97 -2.35 2.68
CA THR A 26 6.86 -2.65 1.76
C THR A 26 7.36 -3.23 0.44
N SER A 27 8.39 -2.64 -0.16
CA SER A 27 8.96 -3.11 -1.43
C SER A 27 9.58 -4.50 -1.30
N GLY A 28 10.29 -4.74 -0.19
CA GLY A 28 10.90 -6.03 0.13
C GLY A 28 9.86 -7.13 0.33
N GLN A 29 8.76 -6.82 1.01
CA GLN A 29 7.72 -7.80 1.30
C GLN A 29 6.95 -8.25 0.05
N VAL A 30 6.63 -7.32 -0.84
CA VAL A 30 5.82 -7.61 -2.03
C VAL A 30 6.70 -8.12 -3.19
N GLY A 31 8.03 -8.08 -3.04
CA GLY A 31 8.99 -8.59 -4.01
C GLY A 31 9.04 -7.76 -5.29
N ILE A 32 8.84 -6.45 -5.19
CA ILE A 32 8.75 -5.53 -6.33
C ILE A 32 9.91 -4.54 -6.31
N ALA A 33 10.42 -4.21 -7.49
CA ALA A 33 11.41 -3.16 -7.65
C ALA A 33 10.91 -1.84 -7.03
N PRO A 34 11.76 -1.11 -6.26
CA PRO A 34 11.35 0.11 -5.56
C PRO A 34 10.63 1.14 -6.44
N GLU A 35 11.11 1.34 -7.67
CA GLU A 35 10.50 2.26 -8.64
C GLU A 35 9.03 1.93 -8.96
N LYS A 36 8.68 0.65 -9.01
CA LYS A 36 7.31 0.20 -9.25
C LYS A 36 6.48 0.29 -7.98
N SER A 37 7.06 -0.02 -6.82
CA SER A 37 6.40 0.15 -5.53
C SER A 37 5.96 1.60 -5.33
N ILE A 38 6.86 2.56 -5.57
CA ILE A 38 6.55 4.00 -5.46
C ILE A 38 5.34 4.37 -6.31
N LYS A 39 5.28 3.97 -7.58
CA LYS A 39 4.12 4.25 -8.46
C LYS A 39 2.80 3.69 -7.93
N ILE A 40 2.85 2.53 -7.27
CA ILE A 40 1.65 1.91 -6.70
C ILE A 40 1.25 2.62 -5.41
N LEU A 41 2.21 3.02 -4.58
CA LEU A 41 1.97 3.79 -3.38
C LEU A 41 1.41 5.18 -3.71
N ASP A 42 1.96 5.85 -4.72
CA ASP A 42 1.44 7.13 -5.22
C ASP A 42 -0.01 6.99 -5.67
N PHE A 43 -0.32 5.94 -6.45
CA PHE A 43 -1.69 5.63 -6.84
C PHE A 43 -2.58 5.41 -5.60
N LEU A 44 -2.19 4.56 -4.66
CA LEU A 44 -2.97 4.30 -3.45
C LEU A 44 -3.21 5.57 -2.62
N SER A 45 -2.22 6.47 -2.57
CA SER A 45 -2.32 7.75 -1.88
C SER A 45 -3.23 8.73 -2.61
N GLU A 46 -3.21 8.76 -3.94
CA GLU A 46 -4.08 9.60 -4.77
C GLU A 46 -5.56 9.29 -4.52
N PHE A 47 -5.91 8.02 -4.32
CA PHE A 47 -7.26 7.58 -3.97
C PHE A 47 -7.56 7.63 -2.46
N GLY A 48 -6.59 8.06 -1.65
CA GLY A 48 -6.75 8.23 -0.20
C GLY A 48 -6.78 6.92 0.59
N PHE A 49 -6.31 5.81 0.03
CA PHE A 49 -6.22 4.52 0.74
C PHE A 49 -5.04 4.46 1.72
N ILE A 50 -4.00 5.23 1.44
CA ILE A 50 -2.81 5.37 2.29
C ILE A 50 -2.44 6.84 2.43
N GLU A 51 -1.59 7.13 3.41
CA GLU A 51 -0.96 8.43 3.56
C GLU A 51 0.53 8.28 3.89
N PHE A 52 1.30 9.29 3.50
CA PHE A 52 2.74 9.36 3.75
C PHE A 52 3.04 10.17 5.02
N ASP A 53 4.16 9.84 5.66
CA ASP A 53 4.72 10.68 6.71
C ASP A 53 5.28 11.99 6.12
N PRO A 54 5.57 13.01 6.94
CA PRO A 54 6.08 14.29 6.43
C PRO A 54 7.36 14.18 5.59
N ASP A 55 8.17 13.14 5.81
CA ASP A 55 9.41 12.88 5.09
C ASP A 55 9.23 12.01 3.83
N ASN A 56 8.00 11.53 3.54
CA ASN A 56 7.68 10.58 2.47
C ASN A 56 8.53 9.31 2.49
N THR A 57 8.93 8.85 3.67
CA THR A 57 9.72 7.63 3.88
C THR A 57 8.87 6.46 4.37
N ARG A 58 7.72 6.77 4.97
CA ARG A 58 6.80 5.81 5.57
C ARG A 58 5.39 6.02 5.07
N ILE A 59 4.64 4.94 5.09
CA ILE A 59 3.23 4.88 4.72
C ILE A 59 2.42 4.29 5.87
N ARG A 60 1.16 4.68 5.96
CA ARG A 60 0.16 3.99 6.77
C ARG A 60 -1.14 3.88 6.01
N ILE A 61 -1.94 2.86 6.33
CA ILE A 61 -3.28 2.73 5.79
C ILE A 61 -4.20 3.77 6.42
N THR A 62 -5.15 4.30 5.64
CA THR A 62 -6.23 5.14 6.15
C THR A 62 -7.46 4.29 6.45
N ASP A 63 -8.42 4.86 7.18
CA ASP A 63 -9.73 4.23 7.40
C ASP A 63 -10.42 3.82 6.08
N LEU A 64 -10.20 4.57 4.99
CA LEU A 64 -10.74 4.24 3.66
C LEU A 64 -10.05 3.01 3.07
N GLY A 65 -8.72 2.94 3.18
CA GLY A 65 -7.93 1.78 2.76
C GLY A 65 -8.32 0.50 3.51
N GLU A 66 -8.55 0.61 4.82
CA GLU A 66 -9.00 -0.53 5.62
C GLU A 66 -10.35 -1.06 5.15
N ARG A 67 -11.33 -0.17 4.92
CA ARG A 67 -12.65 -0.55 4.44
C ARG A 67 -12.64 -1.16 3.03
N PHE A 68 -11.69 -0.76 2.19
CA PHE A 68 -11.53 -1.35 0.86
C PHE A 68 -11.17 -2.84 0.94
N LEU A 69 -10.36 -3.24 1.92
CA LEU A 69 -9.99 -4.64 2.15
C LEU A 69 -11.15 -5.49 2.71
N GLU A 70 -12.17 -4.87 3.29
CA GLU A 70 -13.32 -5.58 3.87
C GLU A 70 -14.44 -5.83 2.86
N LEU A 71 -14.33 -5.30 1.64
CA LEU A 71 -15.32 -5.53 0.59
C LEU A 71 -15.24 -7.00 0.12
N PRO A 72 -16.35 -7.75 0.10
CA PRO A 72 -16.35 -9.11 -0.42
C PRO A 72 -15.98 -9.11 -1.90
N GLU A 73 -15.16 -10.08 -2.32
CA GLU A 73 -14.90 -10.33 -3.74
C GLU A 73 -16.24 -10.64 -4.43
N ILE A 74 -16.59 -9.83 -5.43
CA ILE A 74 -17.83 -9.93 -6.21
C ILE A 74 -17.67 -10.96 -7.34
#